data_AF-A0A0K2TNR1-F1
#
_entry.id   AF-A0A0K2TNR1-F1
#
_cell.length_a   1.000
_cell.length_b   1.000
_cell.length_c   1.000
_cell.angle_alpha   90.00
_cell.angle_beta   90.00
_cell.angle_gamma   90.00
#
_symmetry.space_group_name_H-M   'P 1'
#
loop_
_entity.id
_entity.type
_entity.pdbx_description
1 polymer ?
#
loop_
_entity_poly.entity_id
_entity_poly.type
_entity_poly.pdbx_seq_one_letter_code
_entity_poly.pdbx_strand_id
1 'polypeptide(L)' 'ENPSKKRPELWKNNSWILYDDYTPSHRVRIVSKLKAKYAINTIDQQPYSPDLPPRDFFFFAKFK' A
#
# COMPACT_ATOMS: atom_id res chain seq x y z
N GLU A 1 10.87 10.69 -5.92
CA GLU A 1 9.88 11.55 -6.62
C GLU A 1 8.54 11.47 -5.88
N ASN A 2 7.79 12.56 -5.75
CA ASN A 2 6.53 12.56 -4.97
C ASN A 2 5.42 11.85 -5.79
N PRO A 3 4.78 10.78 -5.29
CA PRO A 3 3.77 10.02 -6.04
C PRO A 3 2.60 10.89 -6.54
N SER A 4 2.32 12.01 -5.87
CA SER A 4 1.34 13.01 -6.30
C SER A 4 1.67 13.69 -7.64
N LYS A 5 2.94 13.74 -8.03
CA LYS A 5 3.37 14.28 -9.33
C LYS A 5 3.26 13.28 -10.47
N LYS A 6 3.35 11.98 -10.20
CA LYS A 6 3.30 10.92 -11.23
C LYS A 6 1.87 10.51 -11.58
N ARG A 7 0.94 10.58 -10.61
CA ARG A 7 -0.47 10.21 -10.78
C ARG A 7 -1.41 11.24 -10.16
N PRO A 8 -1.39 12.49 -10.63
CA PRO A 8 -2.20 13.58 -10.06
C PRO A 8 -3.70 13.29 -10.04
N GLU A 9 -4.21 12.50 -11.00
CA GLU A 9 -5.60 12.10 -11.12
C GLU A 9 -6.10 11.28 -9.91
N LEU A 10 -5.28 10.34 -9.42
CA LEU A 10 -5.63 9.51 -8.27
C LEU A 10 -5.61 10.30 -6.96
N TRP A 11 -4.73 11.31 -6.87
CA TRP A 11 -4.63 12.20 -5.72
C TRP A 11 -5.77 13.22 -5.67
N LYS A 12 -6.19 13.76 -6.82
CA LYS A 12 -7.28 14.75 -6.92
C LYS A 12 -8.60 14.22 -6.35
N ASN A 13 -8.88 12.94 -6.56
CA ASN A 13 -10.12 12.30 -6.13
C ASN A 13 -9.96 11.43 -4.87
N ASN A 14 -8.77 11.44 -4.26
CA ASN A 14 -8.37 10.55 -3.15
C ASN A 14 -8.78 9.07 -3.36
N SER A 15 -8.79 8.64 -4.63
CA SER A 15 -9.30 7.31 -5.04
C SER A 15 -8.22 6.24 -5.04
N TRP A 16 -6.99 6.61 -4.66
CA TRP A 16 -5.91 5.66 -4.49
C TRP A 16 -6.11 4.86 -3.22
N ILE A 17 -5.76 3.58 -3.29
CA ILE A 17 -5.87 2.64 -2.19
C ILE A 17 -4.48 2.06 -1.96
N LEU A 18 -4.03 2.08 -0.71
CA LEU A 18 -2.81 1.45 -0.29
C LEU A 18 -3.09 -0.02 0.01
N TYR A 19 -2.57 -0.92 -0.82
CA TYR A 19 -2.52 -2.34 -0.51
C TYR A 19 -1.40 -2.60 0.49
N ASP A 20 -1.76 -3.08 1.68
CA ASP A 20 -0.81 -3.32 2.77
C ASP A 20 -0.64 -4.81 3.05
N ASP A 21 0.60 -5.22 3.25
CA ASP A 21 0.91 -6.59 3.65
C ASP A 21 0.55 -6.81 5.14
N TYR A 22 0.45 -8.07 5.54
CA TYR A 22 0.15 -8.42 6.93
C TYR A 22 1.36 -8.25 7.87
N THR A 23 2.36 -7.43 7.53
CA THR A 23 3.56 -7.36 8.37
C THR A 23 3.30 -6.57 9.68
N PRO A 24 3.85 -7.04 10.82
CA PRO A 24 3.69 -6.34 12.10
C PRO A 24 4.17 -4.88 12.06
N SER A 25 5.21 -4.60 11.28
CA SER A 25 5.81 -3.27 11.11
C SER A 25 4.82 -2.25 10.57
N HIS A 26 3.95 -2.62 9.62
CA HIS A 26 2.97 -1.70 9.02
C HIS A 26 1.71 -1.49 9.88
N ARG A 27 1.56 -2.31 10.92
CA ARG A 27 0.45 -2.30 11.89
C ARG A 27 0.82 -1.66 13.22
N VAL A 28 2.08 -1.23 13.37
CA VAL A 28 2.51 -0.47 14.55
C VAL A 28 1.65 0.79 14.67
N ARG A 29 1.26 1.12 15.91
CA ARG A 29 0.36 2.24 16.24
C ARG A 29 0.76 3.57 15.61
N ILE A 30 2.05 3.82 15.41
CA ILE A 30 2.57 5.03 14.76
C ILE A 30 2.13 5.07 13.28
N VAL A 31 2.28 3.94 12.57
CA VAL A 31 1.89 3.81 11.17
C VAL A 31 0.37 3.90 11.01
N SER A 32 -0.39 3.25 11.89
CA SER A 32 -1.87 3.34 11.88
C SER A 32 -2.34 4.78 12.13
N LYS A 33 -1.72 5.49 13.09
CA LYS A 33 -2.02 6.91 13.35
C LYS A 33 -1.70 7.78 12.14
N LEU A 34 -0.59 7.50 11.44
CA LEU A 34 -0.21 8.23 10.24
C LEU A 34 -1.23 7.99 9.11
N LYS A 35 -1.64 6.74 8.86
CA LYS A 35 -2.68 6.39 7.89
C LYS A 35 -4.00 7.10 8.17
N ALA A 36 -4.43 7.09 9.43
CA ALA A 36 -5.64 7.79 9.87
C ALA A 36 -5.54 9.31 9.69
N LYS A 37 -4.39 9.93 10.05
CA LYS A 37 -4.16 11.38 9.92
C LYS A 37 -4.32 11.86 8.48
N TYR A 38 -3.90 11.06 7.51
CA TYR A 38 -3.97 11.39 6.09
C TYR A 38 -5.19 10.79 5.37
N ALA A 39 -6.14 10.20 6.09
CA ALA A 39 -7.31 9.51 5.53
C ALA A 39 -6.95 8.58 4.36
N ILE A 40 -5.87 7.80 4.56
CA ILE A 40 -5.38 6.88 3.55
C ILE A 40 -6.32 5.68 3.52
N ASN A 41 -6.92 5.43 2.36
CA ASN A 41 -7.69 4.22 2.11
C ASN A 41 -6.73 3.03 2.07
N THR A 42 -6.94 2.03 2.91
CA THR A 42 -6.09 0.82 2.96
C THR A 42 -6.92 -0.44 2.71
N ILE A 43 -6.37 -1.37 1.94
CA ILE A 43 -6.86 -2.76 1.85
C ILE A 43 -5.81 -3.64 2.52
N ASP A 44 -6.23 -4.37 3.54
CA ASP A 44 -5.39 -5.34 4.23
C ASP A 44 -5.33 -6.66 3.46
N GLN A 45 -4.12 -7.20 3.30
CA GLN A 45 -3.92 -8.55 2.78
C GLN A 45 -4.32 -9.62 3.81
N GLN A 46 -4.86 -10.73 3.33
CA GLN A 46 -5.13 -11.91 4.16
C GLN A 46 -3.82 -12.53 4.66
N PRO A 47 -3.74 -12.93 5.94
CA PRO A 47 -2.55 -13.59 6.48
C PRO A 47 -2.30 -14.94 5.79
N TYR A 48 -1.02 -15.28 5.58
CA TYR A 48 -0.54 -16.54 4.97
C TYR A 48 -0.88 -16.77 3.50
N SER A 49 -1.01 -15.68 2.74
CA SER A 49 -1.20 -15.72 1.29
C SER A 49 0.04 -15.17 0.55
N PRO A 50 1.15 -15.94 0.48
CA PRO A 50 2.38 -15.51 -0.19
C PRO A 50 2.24 -15.37 -1.71
N ASP A 51 1.24 -16.03 -2.32
CA ASP A 51 1.02 -16.01 -3.78
C ASP A 51 0.26 -14.76 -4.26
N LEU A 52 -0.20 -13.90 -3.36
CA LEU A 52 -1.21 -12.88 -3.62
C LEU A 52 -0.71 -11.44 -3.83
N PRO A 53 0.41 -10.95 -3.26
CA PRO A 53 0.78 -9.57 -3.50
C PRO A 53 1.25 -9.41 -4.95
N PRO A 54 0.63 -8.53 -5.75
CA PRO A 54 1.07 -8.24 -7.12
C PRO A 54 2.54 -7.79 -7.16
N ARG A 55 3.05 -7.26 -6.05
CA ARG A 55 4.45 -6.85 -5.90
C ARG A 55 5.41 -8.04 -6.01
N ASP A 56 5.19 -9.11 -5.25
CA ASP A 56 6.13 -10.23 -5.21
C ASP A 56 6.04 -11.10 -6.47
N PHE A 57 4.81 -11.31 -6.97
CA PHE A 57 4.57 -12.10 -8.18
C PHE A 57 4.92 -11.40 -9.49
N PHE A 58 4.60 -10.12 -9.66
CA PHE A 58 4.75 -9.42 -10.94
C PHE A 58 5.92 -8.45 -10.97
N PHE A 59 6.14 -7.70 -9.88
CA PHE A 59 7.19 -6.68 -9.85
C PHE A 59 8.55 -7.36 -9.62
N PHE A 60 8.77 -8.00 -8.47
CA PHE A 60 10.08 -8.57 -8.13
C PHE A 60 10.47 -9.78 -8.98
N ALA A 61 9.52 -10.57 -9.46
CA ALA A 61 9.81 -11.65 -10.41
C ALA A 61 10.46 -11.16 -11.71
N LYS A 62 10.20 -9.91 -12.12
CA LYS A 62 10.79 -9.29 -13.32
C LYS A 62 12.14 -8.59 -13.07
N PHE A 63 12.51 -8.38 -11.81
CA PHE A 63 13.80 -7.78 -11.42
C PHE A 63 14.83 -8.83 -11.01
N LYS A 64 14.58 -10.10 -11.33
CA LYS A 64 15.44 -11.23 -10.99
C LYS A 64 16.47 -11.51 -12.07
#